data_AF-A0A933VRQ4-F1
#
_entry.id   AF-A0A933VRQ4-F1
#
_cell.length_a   1.000
_cell.length_b   1.000
_cell.length_c   1.000
_cell.angle_alpha   90.00
_cell.angle_beta   90.00
_cell.angle_gamma   90.00
#
_symmetry.space_group_name_H-M   'P 1'
#
loop_
_entity.id
_entity.type
_entity.pdbx_description
1 polymer ?
#
loop_
_entity_poly.entity_id
_entity_poly.type
_entity_poly.pdbx_seq_one_letter_code
_entity_poly.pdbx_strand_id
1 'polypeptide(L)'
;MATTPGSSPDLRDRSIGELLKELSTETSTLVRKEMELARAELSEQGKRAGKGAGMLGGAGVAGLLTLMSLTALLILLLDKAMDTALAALIVTVLWGAIAGVLALQGRNKLQEATPPAPQTVETVKEDVRWAKTLK
;
A
#
# COMPACT_ATOMS: atom_id res chain seq x y z
N MET A 1 41.08 60.51 25.24
CA MET A 1 40.40 59.21 25.17
C MET A 1 38.95 59.49 24.80
N ALA A 2 38.64 59.50 23.49
CA ALA A 2 37.33 59.84 22.96
C ALA A 2 36.60 58.55 22.58
N THR A 3 35.49 58.28 23.26
CA THR A 3 34.61 57.15 22.99
C THR A 3 33.72 57.49 21.79
N THR A 4 33.97 56.85 20.65
CA THR A 4 33.06 56.85 19.50
C THR A 4 31.83 56.01 19.85
N PRO A 5 30.60 56.56 19.86
CA PRO A 5 29.40 55.74 20.00
C PRO A 5 29.20 54.99 18.69
N GLY A 6 29.39 53.67 18.73
CA GLY A 6 29.00 52.79 17.64
C GLY A 6 27.48 52.89 17.44
N SER A 7 27.09 53.35 16.26
CA SER A 7 25.73 53.34 15.76
C SER A 7 25.18 51.92 15.84
N SER A 8 24.32 51.67 16.83
CA SER A 8 23.45 50.50 16.82
C SER A 8 22.46 50.70 15.67
N PRO A 9 22.35 49.76 14.71
CA PRO A 9 21.40 49.91 13.61
C PRO A 9 19.99 50.02 14.20
N ASP A 10 19.31 51.10 13.83
CA ASP A 10 18.02 51.51 14.35
C ASP A 10 16.97 50.44 14.01
N LEU A 11 16.52 49.67 15.01
CA LEU A 11 15.47 48.65 14.86
C LEU A 11 14.12 49.25 14.41
N ARG A 12 13.98 50.58 14.46
CA ARG A 12 12.79 51.34 14.07
C ARG A 12 12.66 51.58 12.56
N ASP A 13 13.71 51.30 11.78
CA ASP A 13 13.75 51.58 10.33
C ASP A 13 13.44 50.35 9.45
N ARG A 14 13.22 49.17 10.04
CA ARG A 14 12.70 48.02 9.29
C ARG A 14 11.25 48.30 8.90
N SER A 15 11.02 48.51 7.61
CA SER A 15 9.67 48.75 7.09
C SER A 15 8.81 47.50 7.28
N ILE A 16 7.50 47.68 7.50
CA ILE A 16 6.51 46.58 7.53
C ILE A 16 6.59 45.72 6.25
N GLY A 17 6.99 46.33 5.12
CA GLY A 17 7.24 45.63 3.86
C GLY A 17 8.42 44.64 3.89
N GLU A 18 9.48 44.94 4.64
CA GLU A 18 10.60 44.02 4.82
C GLU A 18 10.23 42.81 5.68
N LEU A 19 9.47 43.01 6.76
CA LEU A 19 9.00 41.92 7.63
C LEU A 19 8.03 40.98 6.89
N LEU A 20 7.13 41.53 6.06
CA LEU A 20 6.25 40.73 5.20
C LEU A 20 7.03 39.92 4.16
N LYS A 21 8.09 40.52 3.58
CA LYS A 21 8.98 39.82 2.64
C LYS A 21 9.76 38.70 3.32
N GLU A 22 10.25 38.93 4.53
CA GLU A 22 10.96 37.93 5.34
C GLU A 22 10.03 36.77 5.73
N LEU A 23 8.85 37.05 6.27
CA LEU A 23 7.83 36.04 6.59
C LEU A 23 7.37 35.24 5.36
N SER A 24 7.17 35.89 4.21
CA SER A 24 6.84 35.21 2.96
C SER A 24 7.97 34.27 2.50
N THR A 25 9.22 34.69 2.70
CA THR A 25 10.41 33.90 2.35
C THR A 25 10.56 32.71 3.29
N GLU A 26 10.37 32.91 4.60
CA GLU A 26 10.39 31.84 5.60
C GLU A 26 9.27 30.82 5.39
N THR A 27 8.06 31.29 5.11
CA THR A 27 6.91 30.40 4.82
C THR A 27 7.16 29.58 3.57
N SER A 28 7.67 30.19 2.49
CA SER A 28 8.06 29.47 1.27
C SER A 28 9.16 28.43 1.55
N THR A 29 10.12 28.79 2.40
CA THR A 29 11.19 27.89 2.82
C THR A 29 10.65 26.72 3.65
N LEU A 30 9.70 26.96 4.55
CA LEU A 30 9.08 25.92 5.37
C LEU A 30 8.29 24.94 4.51
N VAL A 31 7.45 25.45 3.60
CA VAL A 31 6.69 24.60 2.66
C VAL A 31 7.62 23.71 1.86
N ARG A 32 8.74 24.24 1.38
CA ARG A 32 9.74 23.46 0.66
C ARG A 32 10.38 22.37 1.53
N LYS A 33 10.69 22.67 2.79
CA LYS A 33 11.22 21.70 3.76
C LYS A 33 10.22 20.59 4.08
N GLU A 34 8.94 20.91 4.28
CA GLU A 34 7.87 19.93 4.50
C GLU A 34 7.69 19.03 3.28
N MET A 35 7.79 19.58 2.07
CA MET A 35 7.78 18.77 0.84
C MET A 35 9.00 17.85 0.75
N GLU A 36 10.19 18.32 1.12
CA GLU A 36 11.41 17.50 1.15
C GLU A 36 11.32 16.39 2.21
N LEU A 37 10.77 16.69 3.38
CA LEU A 37 10.53 15.72 4.45
C LEU A 37 9.50 14.68 4.01
N ALA A 38 8.35 15.10 3.49
CA ALA A 38 7.32 14.20 2.98
C ALA A 38 7.85 13.30 1.87
N ARG A 39 8.69 13.83 0.96
CA ARG A 39 9.36 13.02 -0.08
C ARG A 39 10.31 12.00 0.54
N ALA A 40 11.09 12.38 1.54
CA ALA A 40 12.01 11.47 2.23
C ALA A 40 11.23 10.35 2.94
N GLU A 41 10.14 10.69 3.63
CA GLU A 41 9.29 9.72 4.33
C GLU A 41 8.58 8.78 3.36
N LEU A 42 7.99 9.30 2.27
CA LEU A 42 7.37 8.48 1.22
C LEU A 42 8.39 7.54 0.55
N SER A 43 9.62 8.00 0.34
CA SER A 43 10.69 7.16 -0.21
C SER A 43 11.07 6.02 0.74
N GLU A 44 11.22 6.31 2.04
CA GLU A 44 11.52 5.31 3.05
C GLU A 44 10.36 4.31 3.24
N GLN A 45 9.13 4.79 3.30
CA GLN A 45 7.93 3.95 3.32
C GLN A 45 7.84 3.09 2.07
N GLY A 46 8.10 3.65 0.88
CA GLY A 46 8.14 2.94 -0.39
C GLY A 46 9.19 1.83 -0.43
N LYS A 47 10.41 2.08 0.10
CA LYS A 47 11.46 1.05 0.22
C LYS A 47 11.04 -0.08 1.15
N ARG A 48 10.45 0.23 2.30
CA ARG A 48 9.97 -0.77 3.26
C ARG A 48 8.85 -1.62 2.66
N ALA A 49 7.86 -0.97 2.05
CA ALA A 49 6.78 -1.63 1.34
C ALA A 49 7.31 -2.49 0.19
N GLY A 50 8.25 -1.99 -0.61
CA GLY A 50 8.89 -2.71 -1.71
C GLY A 50 9.67 -3.94 -1.24
N LYS A 51 10.44 -3.82 -0.16
CA LYS A 51 11.13 -4.96 0.47
C LYS A 51 10.13 -5.99 0.99
N GLY A 52 9.06 -5.55 1.65
CA GLY A 52 7.99 -6.42 2.14
C GLY A 52 7.29 -7.16 0.99
N ALA A 53 6.91 -6.45 -0.06
CA ALA A 53 6.31 -7.03 -1.27
C ALA A 53 7.27 -8.02 -1.96
N GLY A 54 8.57 -7.69 -2.05
CA GLY A 54 9.59 -8.59 -2.58
C GLY A 54 9.76 -9.86 -1.74
N MET A 55 9.78 -9.73 -0.41
CA MET A 55 9.82 -10.87 0.51
C MET A 55 8.58 -11.76 0.39
N LEU A 56 7.38 -11.16 0.32
CA LEU A 56 6.13 -11.91 0.12
C LEU A 56 6.10 -12.59 -1.26
N GLY A 57 6.56 -11.91 -2.30
CA GLY A 57 6.70 -12.51 -3.64
C GLY A 57 7.67 -13.70 -3.64
N GLY A 58 8.84 -13.54 -3.03
CA GLY A 58 9.82 -14.61 -2.85
C GLY A 58 9.27 -15.78 -2.03
N ALA A 59 8.55 -15.50 -0.94
CA ALA A 59 7.89 -16.52 -0.13
C ALA A 59 6.80 -17.27 -0.93
N GLY A 60 6.06 -16.59 -1.81
CA GLY A 60 5.09 -17.21 -2.71
C GLY A 60 5.75 -18.20 -3.68
N VAL A 61 6.86 -17.80 -4.32
CA VAL A 61 7.63 -18.68 -5.22
C VAL A 61 8.22 -19.87 -4.46
N ALA A 62 8.87 -19.62 -3.31
CA ALA A 62 9.44 -20.67 -2.48
C ALA A 62 8.36 -21.65 -2.00
N GLY A 63 7.20 -21.13 -1.55
CA GLY A 63 6.05 -21.93 -1.15
C GLY A 63 5.53 -22.82 -2.29
N LEU A 64 5.42 -22.28 -3.51
CA LEU A 64 5.02 -23.09 -4.68
C LEU A 64 6.02 -24.23 -4.96
N LEU A 65 7.32 -23.95 -4.91
CA LEU A 65 8.36 -24.97 -5.08
C LEU A 65 8.31 -26.04 -3.99
N THR A 66 8.06 -25.64 -2.75
CA THR A 66 7.85 -26.57 -1.63
C THR A 66 6.64 -27.46 -1.87
N LEU A 67 5.50 -26.92 -2.33
CA LEU A 67 4.30 -27.69 -2.64
C LEU A 67 4.53 -28.69 -3.78
N MET A 68 5.26 -28.30 -4.83
CA MET A 68 5.64 -29.20 -5.92
C MET A 68 6.52 -30.34 -5.42
N SER A 69 7.53 -30.02 -4.60
CA SER A 69 8.43 -31.02 -4.01
C SER A 69 7.69 -31.96 -3.06
N LEU A 70 6.77 -31.44 -2.27
CA LEU A 70 5.92 -32.23 -1.37
C LEU A 70 4.98 -33.15 -2.15
N THR A 71 4.39 -32.66 -3.25
CA THR A 71 3.55 -33.47 -4.13
C THR A 71 4.34 -34.65 -4.69
N ALA A 72 5.55 -34.41 -5.21
CA ALA A 72 6.42 -35.47 -5.69
C ALA A 72 6.78 -36.46 -4.57
N LEU A 73 7.12 -35.97 -3.38
CA LEU A 73 7.43 -36.80 -2.21
C LEU A 73 6.24 -37.70 -1.82
N LEU A 74 5.03 -37.17 -1.77
CA LEU A 74 3.83 -37.94 -1.43
C LEU A 74 3.56 -39.04 -2.44
N ILE A 75 3.72 -38.75 -3.74
CA ILE A 75 3.57 -39.76 -4.80
C ILE A 75 4.61 -40.86 -4.61
N LEU A 76 5.88 -40.52 -4.43
CA LEU A 76 6.96 -41.49 -4.23
C LEU A 76 6.81 -42.31 -2.93
N LEU A 77 6.20 -41.75 -1.89
CA LEU A 77 5.90 -42.47 -0.67
C LEU A 77 4.78 -43.48 -0.87
N LEU A 78 3.69 -43.09 -1.55
CA LEU A 78 2.57 -43.99 -1.85
C LEU A 78 2.97 -45.08 -2.85
N ASP A 79 3.82 -44.75 -3.83
CA ASP A 79 4.36 -45.67 -4.83
C ASP A 79 5.05 -46.90 -4.22
N LYS A 80 5.60 -46.78 -3.00
CA LYS A 80 6.17 -47.93 -2.27
C LYS A 80 5.13 -48.97 -1.86
N ALA A 81 3.86 -48.60 -1.80
CA ALA A 81 2.77 -49.45 -1.33
C ALA A 81 1.75 -49.80 -2.44
N MET A 82 1.75 -49.08 -3.57
CA MET A 82 0.80 -49.27 -4.67
C MET A 82 1.38 -48.78 -6.01
N ASP A 83 0.66 -49.03 -7.10
CA ASP A 83 1.02 -48.53 -8.44
C ASP A 83 1.13 -46.99 -8.49
N THR A 84 2.13 -46.50 -9.24
CA THR A 84 2.44 -45.06 -9.35
C THR A 84 1.25 -44.24 -9.86
N ALA A 85 0.44 -44.77 -10.78
CA ALA A 85 -0.71 -44.06 -11.31
C ALA A 85 -1.80 -43.89 -10.24
N LEU A 86 -2.03 -44.92 -9.40
CA LEU A 86 -2.94 -44.83 -8.27
C LEU A 86 -2.44 -43.85 -7.21
N ALA A 87 -1.13 -43.86 -6.90
CA ALA A 87 -0.52 -42.90 -6.00
C ALA A 87 -0.71 -41.45 -6.48
N ALA A 88 -0.43 -41.18 -7.76
CA ALA A 88 -0.62 -39.86 -8.36
C ALA A 88 -2.10 -39.43 -8.37
N LEU A 89 -3.03 -40.36 -8.63
CA LEU A 89 -4.47 -40.08 -8.60
C LEU A 89 -4.92 -39.66 -7.20
N ILE A 90 -4.50 -40.37 -6.15
CA ILE A 90 -4.86 -40.05 -4.76
C ILE A 90 -4.35 -38.65 -4.38
N VAL A 91 -3.11 -38.33 -4.69
CA VAL A 91 -2.53 -37.01 -4.40
C VAL A 91 -3.23 -35.91 -5.21
N THR A 92 -3.66 -36.21 -6.44
CA THR A 92 -4.45 -35.28 -7.26
C THR A 92 -5.82 -34.99 -6.63
N VAL A 93 -6.52 -36.03 -6.16
CA VAL A 93 -7.81 -35.87 -5.45
C VAL A 93 -7.63 -35.06 -4.17
N LEU A 94 -6.55 -35.30 -3.41
CA LEU A 94 -6.22 -34.53 -2.20
C LEU A 94 -6.09 -33.03 -2.52
N TRP A 95 -5.29 -32.67 -3.52
CA TRP A 95 -5.15 -31.27 -3.94
C TRP A 95 -6.44 -30.68 -4.51
N GLY A 96 -7.20 -31.48 -5.26
CA GLY A 96 -8.51 -31.09 -5.78
C GLY A 96 -9.51 -30.75 -4.66
N ALA A 97 -9.53 -31.54 -3.58
CA ALA A 97 -10.36 -31.25 -2.42
C ALA A 97 -9.95 -29.95 -1.71
N ILE A 98 -8.64 -29.75 -1.49
CA ILE A 98 -8.11 -28.51 -0.89
C ILE A 98 -8.48 -27.29 -1.77
N ALA A 99 -8.26 -27.38 -3.07
CA ALA A 99 -8.59 -26.32 -4.03
C ALA A 99 -10.09 -26.02 -4.05
N GLY A 100 -10.94 -27.06 -4.02
CA GLY A 100 -12.38 -26.92 -3.94
C GLY A 100 -12.83 -26.17 -2.69
N VAL A 101 -12.31 -26.54 -1.52
CA VAL A 101 -12.62 -25.86 -0.24
C VAL A 101 -12.17 -24.40 -0.28
N LEU A 102 -10.96 -24.11 -0.74
CA LEU A 102 -10.44 -22.74 -0.85
C LEU A 102 -11.26 -21.90 -1.84
N ALA A 103 -11.65 -22.48 -2.98
CA ALA A 103 -12.47 -21.79 -3.98
C ALA A 103 -13.87 -21.44 -3.43
N LEU A 104 -14.49 -22.36 -2.69
CA LEU A 104 -15.79 -22.12 -2.04
C LEU A 104 -15.68 -21.03 -0.96
N GLN A 105 -14.69 -21.10 -0.08
CA GLN A 105 -14.49 -20.08 0.96
C GLN A 105 -14.15 -18.71 0.35
N GLY A 106 -13.30 -18.66 -0.66
CA GLY A 106 -12.95 -17.44 -1.38
C GLY A 106 -14.16 -16.81 -2.06
N ARG A 107 -15.01 -17.63 -2.69
CA ARG A 107 -16.28 -17.17 -3.27
C ARG A 107 -17.22 -16.58 -2.22
N ASN A 108 -17.38 -17.24 -1.08
CA ASN A 108 -18.25 -16.76 -0.01
C ASN A 108 -17.75 -15.44 0.56
N LYS A 109 -16.45 -15.33 0.83
CA LYS A 109 -15.84 -14.07 1.31
C LYS A 109 -15.97 -12.93 0.31
N LEU A 110 -15.85 -13.21 -0.99
CA LEU A 110 -16.04 -12.19 -2.02
C LEU A 110 -17.50 -11.74 -2.11
N GLN A 111 -18.46 -12.65 -1.93
CA GLN A 111 -19.88 -12.32 -1.88
C GLN A 111 -20.21 -11.47 -0.65
N GLU A 112 -19.65 -11.79 0.51
CA GLU A 112 -19.78 -10.97 1.74
C GLU A 112 -19.12 -9.59 1.60
N ALA A 113 -17.98 -9.51 0.92
CA ALA A 113 -17.26 -8.25 0.69
C ALA A 113 -17.85 -7.40 -0.44
N THR A 114 -18.84 -7.91 -1.19
CA THR A 114 -19.59 -7.13 -2.18
C THR A 114 -20.74 -6.45 -1.44
N PRO A 115 -20.70 -5.13 -1.19
CA PRO A 115 -21.87 -4.43 -0.66
C PRO A 115 -23.04 -4.63 -1.63
N PRO A 116 -24.30 -4.80 -1.17
CA PRO A 116 -25.45 -4.77 -2.05
C PRO A 116 -25.36 -3.47 -2.86
N ALA A 117 -25.05 -3.60 -4.14
CA ALA A 117 -24.78 -2.50 -5.05
C ALA A 117 -26.05 -1.81 -5.63
N PRO A 118 -27.21 -1.69 -4.93
CA PRO A 118 -28.18 -0.67 -5.32
C PRO A 118 -27.91 0.71 -4.69
N GLN A 119 -27.54 0.77 -3.40
CA GLN A 119 -27.67 2.02 -2.65
C GLN A 119 -26.60 3.07 -2.99
N THR A 120 -25.33 2.69 -3.11
CA THR A 120 -24.25 3.65 -3.43
C THR A 120 -24.38 4.22 -4.84
N VAL A 121 -24.89 3.42 -5.79
CA VAL A 121 -25.10 3.89 -7.17
C VAL A 121 -26.36 4.74 -7.28
N GLU A 122 -27.40 4.45 -6.49
CA GLU A 122 -28.58 5.31 -6.37
C GLU A 122 -28.25 6.66 -5.75
N THR A 123 -27.54 6.70 -4.61
CA THR A 123 -27.15 7.96 -3.96
C THR A 123 -26.28 8.82 -4.89
N VAL A 124 -25.30 8.24 -5.57
CA VAL A 124 -24.49 8.99 -6.56
C VAL A 124 -25.33 9.45 -7.77
N LYS A 125 -26.31 8.66 -8.23
CA LYS A 125 -27.24 9.08 -9.30
C LYS A 125 -28.24 10.14 -8.86
N GLU A 126 -28.58 10.18 -7.57
CA GLU A 126 -29.45 11.19 -6.97
C GLU A 126 -28.69 12.50 -6.79
N ASP A 127 -27.46 12.45 -6.29
CA ASP A 127 -26.56 13.61 -6.15
C ASP A 127 -26.26 14.26 -7.50
N VAL A 128 -25.99 13.46 -8.54
CA VAL A 128 -25.79 13.96 -9.90
C VAL A 128 -27.08 14.55 -10.49
N ARG A 129 -28.25 14.02 -10.13
CA ARG A 129 -29.55 14.59 -10.54
C ARG A 129 -29.81 15.93 -9.86
N TRP A 130 -29.56 16.01 -8.55
CA TRP A 130 -29.71 17.25 -7.77
C TRP A 130 -28.79 18.37 -8.26
N ALA A 131 -27.52 18.04 -8.57
CA ALA A 131 -26.57 19.00 -9.14
C ALA A 131 -26.98 19.50 -10.54
N LYS A 132 -27.67 18.66 -11.33
CA LYS A 132 -28.20 19.07 -12.65
C LYS A 132 -29.45 19.95 -12.57
N THR A 133 -30.25 19.85 -11.51
CA THR A 133 -31.43 20.69 -11.28
C THR A 133 -31.12 22.08 -10.74
N LEU A 134 -29.88 22.31 -10.28
CA LEU A 134 -29.40 23.61 -9.80
C LEU A 134 -28.81 24.51 -10.90
N LYS A 135 -29.01 24.16 -12.17
CA LYS A 135 -28.54 24.89 -13.33
C LYS A 135 -29.73 25.25 -14.22
#